data_AF-A0A662DJL9-F1
#
_entry.id   AF-A0A662DJL9-F1
#
_cell.length_a   1.000
_cell.length_b   1.000
_cell.length_c   1.000
_cell.angle_alpha   90.00
_cell.angle_beta   90.00
_cell.angle_gamma   90.00
#
_symmetry.space_group_name_H-M   'P 1'
#
loop_
_entity.id
_entity.type
_entity.pdbx_description
1 polymer ?
#
loop_
_entity_poly.entity_id
_entity_poly.type
_entity_poly.pdbx_seq_one_letter_code
_entity_poly.pdbx_strand_id
1 'polypeptide(L)' 'MAVDLASTVTYLKDHAIEHGFHVHDERHFVETYTLRQSWEIDVHPAEACAGPLDLHIALDGEPRLLLRFEDALN' A
#
# COMPACT_ATOMS: atom_id res chain seq x y z
N MET A 1 14.94 -7.38 11.28
CA MET A 1 14.74 -7.46 9.81
C MET A 1 14.01 -6.21 9.42
N ALA A 2 14.55 -5.41 8.48
CA ALA A 2 13.93 -4.15 8.12
C ALA A 2 12.59 -4.39 7.41
N VAL A 3 11.54 -3.66 7.79
CA VAL A 3 10.24 -3.76 7.11
C VAL A 3 10.30 -2.99 5.79
N ASP A 4 10.37 -3.71 4.67
CA ASP A 4 10.29 -3.13 3.33
C ASP A 4 8.83 -2.82 2.98
N LEU A 5 8.41 -1.58 3.24
CA LEU A 5 7.07 -1.10 2.95
C LEU A 5 6.74 -1.10 1.45
N ALA A 6 7.69 -0.73 0.59
CA ALA A 6 7.44 -0.64 -0.85
C ALA A 6 7.21 -2.02 -1.46
N SER A 7 8.02 -3.01 -1.09
CA SER A 7 7.81 -4.40 -1.51
C SER A 7 6.52 -4.99 -0.92
N THR A 8 6.17 -4.63 0.31
CA THR A 8 4.89 -5.05 0.92
C THR A 8 3.70 -4.52 0.13
N VAL A 9 3.70 -3.24 -0.24
CA VAL A 9 2.64 -2.64 -1.07
C VAL A 9 2.57 -3.29 -2.45
N THR A 10 3.73 -3.58 -3.04
CA THR A 10 3.81 -4.29 -4.33
C THR A 10 3.18 -5.68 -4.23
N TYR A 11 3.54 -6.45 -3.21
CA TYR A 11 2.95 -7.76 -2.93
C TYR A 11 1.43 -7.70 -2.76
N LEU A 12 0.90 -6.71 -2.04
CA LEU A 12 -0.55 -6.57 -1.84
C LEU A 12 -1.29 -6.32 -3.16
N LYS A 13 -0.72 -5.53 -4.07
CA LYS A 13 -1.28 -5.30 -5.41
C LYS A 13 -1.26 -6.58 -6.25
N ASP A 14 -0.13 -7.29 -6.26
CA ASP A 14 0.00 -8.55 -7.00
C ASP A 14 -1.01 -9.58 -6.48
N HIS A 15 -1.17 -9.68 -5.16
CA HIS A 15 -2.17 -10.54 -4.55
C HIS A 15 -3.59 -10.15 -4.96
N ALA A 16 -3.93 -8.85 -4.98
CA ALA A 16 -5.23 -8.41 -5.46
C ALA A 16 -5.49 -8.83 -6.92
N ILE A 17 -4.47 -8.69 -7.79
CA ILE A 17 -4.53 -9.11 -9.20
C ILE A 17 -4.75 -10.61 -9.32
N GLU A 18 -4.00 -11.43 -8.58
CA GLU A 18 -4.16 -12.89 -8.55
C GLU A 18 -5.57 -13.32 -8.13
N HIS A 19 -6.24 -12.50 -7.31
CA HIS A 19 -7.59 -12.74 -6.82
C HIS A 19 -8.70 -12.05 -7.64
N GLY A 20 -8.39 -11.61 -8.87
CA GLY A 20 -9.39 -11.14 -9.83
C GLY A 20 -9.77 -9.67 -9.67
N PHE A 21 -8.93 -8.86 -9.02
CA PHE A 21 -9.06 -7.41 -9.02
C PHE A 21 -8.21 -6.78 -10.13
N HIS A 22 -8.66 -5.67 -10.67
CA HIS A 22 -7.82 -4.75 -11.46
C HIS A 22 -7.32 -3.64 -10.55
N VAL A 23 -6.05 -3.26 -10.73
CA VAL A 23 -5.44 -2.09 -10.10
C VAL A 23 -5.41 -0.99 -11.16
N HIS A 24 -5.94 0.18 -10.82
CA HIS A 24 -5.99 1.33 -11.74
C HIS A 24 -4.90 2.34 -11.41
N ASP A 25 -5.17 3.20 -10.45
CA ASP A 25 -4.28 4.28 -10.06
C ASP A 25 -3.63 4.00 -8.70
N GLU A 26 -2.39 4.43 -8.57
CA GLU A 26 -1.65 4.44 -7.31
C GLU A 26 -1.12 5.85 -7.05
N ARG A 27 -1.29 6.31 -5.83
CA ARG A 27 -0.67 7.54 -5.34
C ARG A 27 0.19 7.20 -4.13
N HIS A 28 1.46 7.57 -4.18
CA HIS A 28 2.40 7.42 -3.06
C HIS A 28 2.83 8.81 -2.58
N PHE A 29 2.59 9.08 -1.30
CA PHE A 29 2.95 10.33 -0.65
C PHE A 29 4.03 10.09 0.38
N VAL A 30 5.00 11.00 0.42
CA VAL A 30 6.05 11.02 1.43
C VAL A 30 6.06 12.39 2.09
N GLU A 31 5.69 12.43 3.36
CA GLU A 31 5.74 13.65 4.15
C GLU A 31 7.18 13.97 4.55
N THR A 32 7.70 15.12 4.14
CA THR A 32 9.13 15.44 4.30
C THR A 32 9.57 15.64 5.75
N TYR A 33 8.67 16.11 6.64
CA TYR A 33 9.05 16.41 8.02
C TYR A 33 9.09 15.16 8.91
N THR A 34 8.05 14.34 8.84
CA THR A 34 7.90 13.13 9.68
C THR A 34 8.45 11.87 9.01
N LEU A 35 8.71 11.93 7.70
CA LEU A 35 8.92 10.80 6.81
C LEU A 35 7.72 9.84 6.73
N ARG A 36 6.53 10.24 7.19
CA ARG A 36 5.32 9.43 7.05
C ARG A 36 5.07 9.13 5.58
N GLN A 37 4.73 7.88 5.28
CA GLN A 37 4.44 7.44 3.93
C GLN A 37 3.00 6.96 3.85
N SER A 38 2.29 7.35 2.80
CA SER A 38 0.95 6.82 2.53
C SER A 38 0.81 6.37 1.08
N TRP A 39 0.11 5.27 0.89
CA TRP A 39 -0.29 4.74 -0.42
C TRP A 39 -1.79 4.73 -0.52
N GLU A 40 -2.28 5.18 -1.65
CA GLU A 40 -3.67 5.14 -2.05
C GLU A 40 -3.76 4.36 -3.35
N ILE A 41 -4.53 3.28 -3.34
CA ILE A 41 -4.59 2.34 -4.47
C ILE A 41 -6.06 2.12 -4.81
N ASP A 42 -6.40 2.46 -6.04
CA ASP A 42 -7.75 2.28 -6.58
C ASP A 42 -7.83 0.89 -7.24
N VAL A 43 -8.74 0.05 -6.76
CA VAL A 43 -8.92 -1.33 -7.21
C VAL A 43 -10.40 -1.65 -7.38
N HIS A 44 -10.72 -2.61 -8.24
CA HIS A 44 -12.09 -3.13 -8.31
C HIS A 44 -12.09 -4.56 -8.86
N PRO A 45 -13.13 -5.36 -8.60
CA PRO A 45 -13.28 -6.66 -9.24
C PRO A 45 -13.22 -6.51 -10.77
N ALA A 46 -12.56 -7.45 -11.45
CA ALA A 46 -12.42 -7.43 -12.90
C ALA A 46 -13.77 -7.43 -13.62
N GLU A 47 -14.77 -8.12 -13.07
CA GLU A 47 -16.16 -8.14 -13.57
C GLU A 47 -16.88 -6.79 -13.48
N ALA A 48 -16.40 -5.88 -12.62
CA ALA A 48 -16.94 -4.54 -12.43
C ALA A 48 -16.18 -3.48 -13.24
N CYS A 49 -15.27 -3.88 -14.14
CA CYS A 49 -14.52 -2.96 -14.97
C CYS A 49 -15.47 -2.06 -15.80
N ALA A 50 -15.20 -0.74 -15.78
CA ALA A 50 -16.07 0.30 -16.33
C ALA A 50 -17.48 0.40 -15.70
N GLY A 51 -17.72 -0.26 -14.56
CA GLY A 51 -18.90 -0.13 -13.73
C GLY A 51 -18.73 0.90 -12.61
N PRO A 52 -19.77 1.13 -11.77
CA PRO A 52 -19.74 2.13 -10.71
C PRO A 52 -19.05 1.65 -9.42
N LEU A 53 -18.58 0.40 -9.37
CA LEU A 53 -17.96 -0.17 -8.19
C LEU A 53 -16.47 0.14 -8.20
N ASP A 54 -16.03 0.84 -7.16
CA ASP A 54 -14.64 1.18 -6.90
C ASP A 54 -14.32 0.85 -5.44
N LEU A 55 -13.16 0.23 -5.21
CA LEU A 55 -12.63 -0.10 -3.90
C LEU A 55 -11.31 0.64 -3.72
N HIS A 56 -11.16 1.30 -2.59
CA HIS A 56 -9.97 2.09 -2.29
C HIS A 56 -9.21 1.48 -1.13
N ILE A 57 -7.92 1.19 -1.35
CA ILE A 57 -7.00 0.73 -0.31
C ILE A 57 -6.10 1.90 0.08
N ALA A 58 -6.18 2.31 1.35
CA ALA A 58 -5.28 3.29 1.94
C ALA A 58 -4.34 2.60 2.93
N LEU A 59 -3.03 2.74 2.72
CA LEU A 59 -1.99 2.21 3.60
C LEU A 59 -1.12 3.33 4.13
N ASP A 60 -1.00 3.41 5.44
CA ASP A 60 -0.24 4.45 6.16
C ASP A 60 0.91 3.81 6.94
N GLY A 61 2.14 4.20 6.63
CA GLY A 61 3.35 3.79 7.32
C GLY A 61 3.99 4.96 8.09
N GLU A 62 4.38 4.72 9.34
CA GLU A 62 5.22 5.62 10.13
C GLU A 62 6.65 5.05 10.23
N PRO A 63 7.60 5.47 9.38
CA PRO A 63 8.93 4.86 9.34
C PRO A 63 9.71 5.02 10.64
N ARG A 64 9.48 6.11 11.38
CA ARG A 64 10.13 6.34 12.67
C ARG A 64 9.73 5.30 13.72
N LEU A 65 8.49 4.83 13.69
CA LEU A 65 8.02 3.77 14.58
C LEU A 65 8.61 2.41 14.17
N LEU A 66 8.66 2.13 12.86
CA LEU A 66 9.26 0.90 12.33
C LEU A 66 10.74 0.79 12.70
N LEU A 67 11.51 1.87 12.52
CA LEU A 67 12.93 1.92 12.92
C LEU A 67 13.11 1.67 14.42
N ARG A 68 12.29 2.31 15.27
CA ARG A 68 12.33 2.08 16.72
C ARG A 68 11.96 0.63 17.10
N PHE A 69 11.02 0.04 16.39
CA PHE A 69 10.62 -1.34 16.59
C PHE A 69 11.74 -2.31 16.21
N GLU A 70 12.41 -2.06 15.07
CA GLU A 70 13.58 -2.81 14.65
C GLU A 70 14.72 -2.72 15.67
N ASP A 71 15.02 -1.52 16.16
CA ASP A 71 16.02 -1.31 17.21
C ASP A 71 15.68 -2.07 18.50
N ALA A 72 14.40 -2.19 18.88
CA ALA A 72 13.97 -2.89 20.08
C ALA A 72 13.99 -4.43 19.97
N LEU A 73 13.99 -4.96 18.75
CA LEU A 73 14.02 -6.40 18.46
C LEU A 73 15.41 -6.95 18.14
N ASN A 74 16.40 -6.09 17.96
CA ASN A 74 17.81 -6.45 17.77
C ASN A 74 18.57 -6.38 19.10
#